data_AF-A0A822HFA9-F1
#
_entry.id   AF-A0A822HFA9-F1
#
_cell.length_a   1.000
_cell.length_b   1.000
_cell.length_c   1.000
_cell.angle_alpha   90.00
_cell.angle_beta   90.00
_cell.angle_gamma   90.00
#
_symmetry.space_group_name_H-M   'P 1'
#
loop_
_entity.id
_entity.type
_entity.pdbx_description
1 polymer ?
#
loop_
_entity_poly.entity_id
_entity_poly.type
_entity_poly.pdbx_seq_one_letter_code
_entity_poly.pdbx_strand_id
1 'polypeptide(L)'
;KLQIPKYAPDPYGEKNRKTICYVVPVKENRRLIIKWVIPDHQELYYFNPESYLSHLIGHEGDGSLLSYLKQLGLATELSSADRNSGLGLPGFNFFTINLELTIEGLNRWEQVIYIVYQYLAMLRKEGPKEWIFNECK
;
A
#
# COMPACT_ATOMS: atom_id res chain seq x y z
N LYS A 1 -4.75 13.24 34.42
CA LYS A 1 -4.37 12.25 33.38
C LYS A 1 -4.90 12.77 32.05
N LEU A 2 -4.06 12.97 31.04
CA LEU A 2 -4.52 13.34 29.70
C LEU A 2 -5.30 12.18 29.10
N GLN A 3 -6.53 12.45 28.64
CA GLN A 3 -7.32 11.47 27.91
C GLN A 3 -6.84 11.47 26.46
N ILE A 4 -6.43 10.31 25.97
CA ILE A 4 -6.03 10.18 24.57
C ILE A 4 -7.31 10.18 23.72
N PRO A 5 -7.46 11.10 22.75
CA PRO A 5 -8.64 11.13 21.89
C PRO A 5 -8.73 9.84 21.08
N LYS A 6 -9.90 9.23 21.06
CA LYS A 6 -10.22 8.09 20.19
C LYS A 6 -10.99 8.59 18.98
N TYR A 7 -10.55 8.20 17.80
CA TYR A 7 -11.20 8.56 16.54
C TYR A 7 -12.10 7.43 16.06
N ALA A 8 -13.08 7.78 15.21
CA ALA A 8 -13.90 6.79 14.55
C ALA A 8 -13.01 5.87 13.68
N PRO A 9 -13.26 4.55 13.68
CA PRO A 9 -12.40 3.58 12.99
C PRO A 9 -12.43 3.68 11.46
N ASP A 10 -13.35 4.48 10.91
CA ASP A 10 -13.44 4.74 9.48
C ASP A 10 -13.55 6.25 9.22
N PRO A 11 -12.43 6.93 8.91
CA PRO A 11 -12.44 8.36 8.62
C PRO A 11 -13.08 8.68 7.26
N TYR A 12 -13.22 7.69 6.36
CA TYR A 12 -13.82 7.89 5.04
C TYR A 12 -15.33 7.65 5.08
N GLY A 13 -15.80 6.72 5.90
CA GLY A 13 -17.18 6.25 5.90
C GLY A 13 -17.50 5.48 4.62
N GLU A 14 -18.63 4.74 4.60
CA GLU A 14 -18.97 3.84 3.49
C GLU A 14 -19.05 4.53 2.13
N LYS A 15 -19.53 5.78 2.10
CA LYS A 15 -19.73 6.56 0.87
C LYS A 15 -18.44 6.93 0.14
N ASN A 16 -17.32 6.99 0.85
CA ASN A 16 -16.02 7.38 0.28
C ASN A 16 -15.08 6.18 0.11
N ARG A 17 -15.61 4.94 0.18
CA ARG A 17 -14.88 3.73 -0.19
C ARG A 17 -15.12 3.42 -1.66
N LYS A 18 -14.18 2.71 -2.29
CA LYS A 18 -14.26 2.30 -3.71
C LYS A 18 -14.40 3.49 -4.68
N THR A 19 -13.88 4.65 -4.29
CA THR A 19 -13.86 5.86 -5.11
C THR A 19 -12.52 6.00 -5.83
N ILE A 20 -12.54 6.65 -6.98
CA ILE A 20 -11.34 7.06 -7.71
C ILE A 20 -11.26 8.59 -7.66
N CYS A 21 -10.10 9.13 -7.34
CA CYS A 21 -9.85 10.56 -7.29
C CYS A 21 -8.81 10.94 -8.35
N TYR A 22 -9.18 11.86 -9.24
CA TYR A 22 -8.27 12.42 -10.24
C TYR A 22 -7.73 13.75 -9.75
N VAL A 23 -6.41 13.88 -9.76
CA VAL A 23 -5.70 15.07 -9.25
C VAL A 23 -4.79 15.60 -10.34
N VAL A 24 -4.91 16.89 -10.64
CA VAL A 24 -3.96 17.61 -11.52
C VAL A 24 -2.83 18.15 -10.65
N PRO A 25 -1.60 17.62 -10.75
CA PRO A 25 -0.49 18.06 -9.93
C PRO A 25 0.07 19.40 -10.43
N VAL A 26 0.66 20.17 -9.53
CA VAL A 26 1.36 21.43 -9.88
C VAL A 26 2.70 21.14 -10.55
N LYS A 27 3.39 20.07 -10.14
CA LYS A 27 4.65 19.60 -10.73
C LYS A 27 4.38 18.45 -11.69
N GLU A 28 5.28 18.23 -12.64
CA GLU A 28 5.22 17.03 -13.48
C GLU A 28 5.48 15.78 -12.62
N ASN A 29 4.40 15.09 -12.27
CA ASN A 29 4.44 13.76 -11.67
C ASN A 29 3.26 12.93 -12.19
N ARG A 30 3.45 11.62 -12.23
CA ARG A 30 2.42 10.67 -12.67
C ARG A 30 2.35 9.60 -11.61
N ARG A 31 1.43 9.76 -10.66
CA ARG A 31 1.34 8.89 -9.49
C ARG A 31 0.01 8.18 -9.44
N LEU A 32 0.07 6.89 -9.12
CA LEU A 32 -1.08 6.11 -8.70
C LEU A 32 -0.90 5.77 -7.22
N ILE A 33 -1.89 6.17 -6.42
CA ILE A 33 -1.92 5.92 -4.99
C ILE A 33 -3.11 5.02 -4.70
N ILE A 34 -2.83 3.81 -4.22
CA ILE A 34 -3.85 2.86 -3.78
C ILE A 34 -3.83 2.83 -2.26
N LYS A 35 -4.95 3.17 -1.63
CA LYS A 35 -5.02 3.40 -0.19
C LYS A 35 -6.19 2.66 0.43
N TRP A 36 -5.94 1.96 1.53
CA TRP A 36 -6.94 1.27 2.33
C TRP A 36 -6.94 1.81 3.75
N VAL A 37 -8.12 1.95 4.35
CA VAL A 37 -8.25 2.08 5.80
C VAL A 37 -8.07 0.69 6.40
N ILE A 38 -7.20 0.58 7.38
CA ILE A 38 -6.97 -0.64 8.14
C ILE A 38 -7.22 -0.35 9.63
N PRO A 39 -7.52 -1.37 10.45
CA PRO A 39 -7.60 -1.20 11.89
C PRO A 39 -6.28 -0.65 12.45
N ASP A 40 -6.38 0.01 13.59
CA ASP A 40 -5.20 0.37 14.37
C ASP A 40 -4.55 -0.89 14.95
N HIS A 41 -3.30 -1.15 14.54
CA HIS A 41 -2.51 -2.31 14.98
C HIS A 41 -1.39 -1.93 15.96
N GLN A 42 -1.49 -0.79 16.67
CA GLN A 42 -0.50 -0.38 17.67
C GLN A 42 -0.17 -1.50 18.69
N GLU A 43 -1.15 -2.30 19.10
CA GLU A 43 -0.95 -3.43 20.01
C GLU A 43 -0.10 -4.57 19.41
N LEU A 44 -0.06 -4.66 18.08
CA LEU A 44 0.73 -5.66 17.34
C LEU A 44 2.13 -5.14 16.96
N TYR A 45 2.59 -4.06 17.60
CA TYR A 45 3.90 -3.44 17.32
C TYR A 45 5.05 -4.45 17.24
N TYR A 46 5.07 -5.45 18.12
CA TYR A 46 6.12 -6.48 18.14
C TYR A 46 6.13 -7.36 16.88
N PHE A 47 4.96 -7.67 16.31
CA PHE A 47 4.81 -8.51 15.12
C PHE A 47 4.79 -7.71 13.82
N ASN A 48 4.38 -6.44 13.87
CA ASN A 48 4.38 -5.49 12.77
C ASN A 48 3.93 -6.07 11.40
N PRO A 49 2.67 -6.53 11.28
CA PRO A 49 2.17 -7.18 10.07
C PRO A 49 2.21 -6.26 8.84
N GLU A 50 2.10 -4.95 9.03
CA GLU A 50 2.20 -3.95 7.98
C GLU A 50 3.61 -3.90 7.39
N SER A 51 4.65 -3.95 8.22
CA SER A 51 6.04 -4.03 7.77
C SER A 51 6.32 -5.30 6.97
N TYR A 52 5.76 -6.44 7.38
CA TYR A 52 5.87 -7.70 6.63
C TYR A 52 5.26 -7.59 5.23
N LEU A 53 4.03 -7.06 5.14
CA LEU A 53 3.36 -6.85 3.84
C LEU A 53 4.10 -5.82 2.99
N SER A 54 4.58 -4.74 3.59
CA SER A 54 5.33 -3.71 2.89
C SER A 54 6.66 -4.25 2.33
N HIS A 55 7.35 -5.11 3.08
CA HIS A 55 8.56 -5.77 2.59
C HIS A 55 8.30 -6.61 1.33
N LEU A 56 7.22 -7.40 1.31
CA LEU A 56 6.85 -8.20 0.13
C LEU A 56 6.43 -7.34 -1.06
N ILE A 57 5.54 -6.37 -0.83
CA ILE A 57 4.97 -5.52 -1.89
C ILE A 57 6.03 -4.58 -2.47
N GLY A 58 6.91 -4.04 -1.61
CA GLY A 58 8.00 -3.14 -1.94
C GLY A 58 9.28 -3.84 -2.41
N HIS A 59 9.30 -5.17 -2.52
CA HIS A 59 10.47 -5.89 -3.02
C HIS A 59 10.76 -5.50 -4.48
N GLU A 60 12.05 -5.34 -4.82
CA GLU A 60 12.48 -4.90 -6.15
C GLU A 60 13.20 -5.98 -6.98
N GLY A 61 13.46 -7.16 -6.40
CA GLY A 61 14.13 -8.25 -7.11
C GLY A 61 13.24 -8.93 -8.16
N ASP A 62 13.82 -9.92 -8.84
CA ASP A 62 13.13 -10.66 -9.91
C ASP A 62 11.83 -11.31 -9.44
N GLY A 63 10.80 -11.25 -10.27
CA GLY A 63 9.47 -11.76 -9.96
C GLY A 63 8.66 -10.87 -9.00
N SER A 64 9.21 -9.73 -8.57
CA SER A 64 8.46 -8.74 -7.79
C SER A 64 7.39 -8.02 -8.60
N LEU A 65 6.42 -7.44 -7.89
CA LEU A 65 5.41 -6.56 -8.47
C LEU A 65 6.04 -5.42 -9.27
N LEU A 66 7.06 -4.74 -8.72
CA LEU A 66 7.74 -3.65 -9.43
C LEU A 66 8.50 -4.16 -10.66
N SER A 67 9.21 -5.29 -10.57
CA SER A 67 9.94 -5.85 -11.73
C SER A 67 9.01 -6.15 -12.90
N TYR A 68 7.82 -6.69 -12.62
CA TYR A 68 6.82 -7.00 -13.65
C TYR A 68 6.21 -5.74 -14.27
N LEU A 69 5.90 -4.72 -13.45
CA LEU A 69 5.42 -3.43 -13.94
C LEU A 69 6.48 -2.68 -14.77
N LYS A 70 7.76 -2.75 -14.37
CA LYS A 70 8.91 -2.21 -15.13
C LYS A 70 9.06 -2.91 -16.47
N GLN A 71 8.96 -4.24 -16.51
CA GLN A 71 9.04 -5.03 -17.75
C GLN A 71 7.96 -4.66 -18.77
N LEU A 72 6.75 -4.36 -18.29
CA LEU A 72 5.64 -3.88 -19.12
C LEU A 72 5.74 -2.39 -19.49
N GLY A 73 6.74 -1.67 -18.97
CA GLY A 73 6.91 -0.24 -19.17
C GLY A 73 5.84 0.61 -18.50
N LEU A 74 5.19 0.12 -17.43
CA LEU A 74 4.06 0.79 -16.78
C LEU A 74 4.46 1.63 -15.56
N ALA A 75 5.50 1.24 -14.82
CA ALA A 75 5.95 1.96 -13.64
C ALA A 75 7.48 2.02 -13.55
N THR A 76 7.99 3.08 -12.92
CA THR A 76 9.43 3.27 -12.66
C THR A 76 9.78 2.99 -11.21
N GLU A 77 8.88 3.29 -10.28
CA GLU A 77 9.11 3.13 -8.84
C GLU A 77 7.84 2.63 -8.14
N LEU A 78 8.02 1.90 -7.05
CA LEU A 78 6.97 1.47 -6.15
C LEU A 78 7.45 1.62 -4.72
N SER A 79 6.63 2.21 -3.88
CA SER A 79 6.80 2.17 -2.42
C SER A 79 5.49 1.76 -1.76
N SER A 80 5.58 0.94 -0.73
CA SER A 80 4.46 0.61 0.14
C SER A 80 4.65 1.19 1.53
N ALA A 81 3.54 1.33 2.25
CA ALA A 81 3.46 1.89 3.60
C ALA A 81 4.68 1.57 4.47
N ASP A 82 5.26 2.62 5.07
CA ASP A 82 6.18 2.51 6.20
C ASP A 82 5.39 2.40 7.51
N ARG A 83 6.07 2.02 8.59
CA ARG A 83 5.64 1.80 9.98
C ARG A 83 4.79 2.93 10.60
N ASN A 84 4.58 4.04 9.89
CA ASN A 84 3.81 5.23 10.27
C ASN A 84 2.90 5.73 9.13
N SER A 85 2.34 4.84 8.33
CA SER A 85 1.36 5.20 7.29
C SER A 85 0.03 5.76 7.85
N GLY A 86 -0.12 5.74 9.17
CA GLY A 86 -1.15 6.44 9.95
C GLY A 86 -0.58 7.63 10.70
N LEU A 87 -1.45 8.59 11.01
CA LEU A 87 -1.15 9.81 11.75
C LEU A 87 -0.74 9.57 13.23
N GLY A 88 -0.48 8.32 13.64
CA GLY A 88 -0.33 7.93 15.05
C GLY A 88 -1.61 8.13 15.86
N LEU A 89 -2.76 8.25 15.18
CA LEU A 89 -4.05 8.51 15.81
C LEU A 89 -4.69 7.20 16.27
N PRO A 90 -5.16 7.12 17.52
CA PRO A 90 -5.85 5.93 18.01
C PRO A 90 -7.16 5.70 17.25
N GLY A 91 -7.35 4.50 16.72
CA GLY A 91 -8.62 4.02 16.19
C GLY A 91 -8.60 3.54 14.73
N PHE A 92 -7.71 4.05 13.88
CA PHE A 92 -7.52 3.54 12.53
C PHE A 92 -6.11 3.85 12.01
N ASN A 93 -5.70 3.11 10.99
CA ASN A 93 -4.47 3.33 10.26
C ASN A 93 -4.74 3.24 8.73
N PHE A 94 -3.75 3.54 7.89
CA PHE A 94 -3.87 3.39 6.45
C PHE A 94 -2.76 2.50 5.91
N PHE A 95 -3.07 1.59 5.00
CA PHE A 95 -2.05 0.96 4.16
C PHE A 95 -2.07 1.63 2.78
N THR A 96 -0.89 1.95 2.24
CA THR A 96 -0.78 2.66 0.96
C THR A 96 0.26 2.00 0.07
N ILE A 97 -0.05 1.87 -1.22
CA ILE A 97 0.91 1.58 -2.29
C ILE A 97 0.99 2.82 -3.17
N ASN A 98 2.19 3.35 -3.34
CA ASN A 98 2.49 4.47 -4.20
C ASN A 98 3.31 3.97 -5.39
N LEU A 99 2.85 4.30 -6.58
CA LEU A 99 3.48 3.94 -7.84
C LEU A 99 3.83 5.21 -8.61
N GLU A 100 5.07 5.29 -9.08
CA GLU A 100 5.46 6.27 -10.10
C GLU A 100 5.27 5.65 -11.48
N LEU A 101 4.39 6.25 -12.27
CA LEU A 101 3.96 5.74 -13.56
C LEU A 101 4.75 6.35 -14.70
N THR A 102 4.98 5.55 -15.73
CA THR A 102 5.37 6.07 -17.04
C THR A 102 4.18 6.77 -17.71
N ILE A 103 4.40 7.39 -18.87
CA ILE A 103 3.30 7.92 -19.70
C ILE A 103 2.32 6.77 -20.08
N GLU A 104 2.86 5.63 -20.47
CA GLU A 104 2.07 4.45 -20.81
C GLU A 104 1.32 3.89 -19.61
N GLY A 105 1.98 3.84 -18.44
CA GLY A 105 1.35 3.46 -17.18
C GLY A 105 0.18 4.35 -16.80
N LEU A 106 0.29 5.66 -17.03
CA LEU A 106 -0.80 6.60 -16.78
C LEU A 106 -1.98 6.34 -17.73
N ASN A 107 -1.73 6.06 -19.01
CA ASN A 107 -2.79 5.73 -19.97
C ASN A 107 -3.48 4.40 -19.64
N ARG A 108 -2.79 3.48 -18.95
CA ARG A 108 -3.27 2.14 -18.58
C ARG A 108 -3.34 1.93 -17.08
N TRP A 109 -3.69 2.97 -16.33
CA TRP A 109 -3.71 2.94 -14.87
C TRP A 109 -4.62 1.83 -14.29
N GLU A 110 -5.72 1.49 -14.98
CA GLU A 110 -6.61 0.38 -14.59
C GLU A 110 -5.89 -0.97 -14.63
N GLN A 111 -5.04 -1.19 -15.63
CA GLN A 111 -4.24 -2.41 -15.73
C GLN A 111 -3.21 -2.47 -14.61
N VAL A 112 -2.60 -1.33 -14.24
CA VAL A 112 -1.69 -1.27 -13.10
C VAL A 112 -2.42 -1.69 -11.81
N ILE A 113 -3.62 -1.17 -11.57
CA ILE A 113 -4.46 -1.58 -10.44
C ILE A 113 -4.74 -3.09 -10.50
N TYR A 114 -5.12 -3.61 -11.67
CA TYR A 114 -5.41 -5.04 -11.84
C TYR A 114 -4.20 -5.92 -11.45
N ILE A 115 -3.00 -5.57 -11.93
CA ILE A 115 -1.76 -6.28 -11.60
C ILE A 115 -1.46 -6.23 -10.10
N VAL A 116 -1.64 -5.07 -9.45
CA VAL A 116 -1.49 -4.94 -7.99
C VAL A 116 -2.43 -5.90 -7.28
N TYR A 117 -3.71 -5.95 -7.66
CA TYR A 117 -4.67 -6.85 -7.03
C TYR A 117 -4.40 -8.34 -7.33
N GLN A 118 -3.84 -8.68 -8.49
CA GLN A 118 -3.37 -10.04 -8.76
C GLN A 118 -2.23 -10.44 -7.82
N TYR A 119 -1.26 -9.54 -7.60
CA TYR A 119 -0.17 -9.78 -6.65
C TYR A 119 -0.69 -9.97 -5.22
N LEU A 120 -1.61 -9.10 -4.76
CA LEU A 120 -2.25 -9.25 -3.45
C LEU A 120 -3.05 -10.55 -3.32
N ALA A 121 -3.72 -11.00 -4.38
CA ALA A 121 -4.44 -12.27 -4.40
C ALA A 121 -3.48 -13.47 -4.31
N MET A 122 -2.32 -13.40 -4.98
CA MET A 122 -1.26 -14.40 -4.86
C MET A 122 -0.74 -14.47 -3.42
N LEU A 123 -0.40 -13.32 -2.80
CA LEU A 123 0.04 -13.29 -1.40
C LEU A 123 -0.98 -13.91 -0.45
N ARG A 124 -2.27 -13.63 -0.67
CA ARG A 124 -3.36 -14.21 0.12
C ARG A 124 -3.44 -15.73 -0.04
N LYS A 125 -3.26 -16.24 -1.26
CA LYS A 125 -3.28 -17.68 -1.56
C LYS A 125 -2.11 -18.40 -0.90
N GLU A 126 -0.92 -17.81 -0.95
CA GLU A 126 0.30 -18.40 -0.42
C GLU A 126 0.38 -18.34 1.11
N GLY A 127 -0.24 -17.33 1.72
CA GLY A 127 -0.21 -17.09 3.15
C GLY A 127 1.17 -16.60 3.66
N PRO A 128 1.25 -16.24 4.95
CA PRO A 128 2.49 -15.80 5.57
C PRO A 128 3.56 -16.90 5.57
N LYS A 129 4.81 -16.54 5.34
CA LYS A 129 5.96 -17.45 5.39
C LYS A 129 6.87 -17.02 6.54
N GLU A 130 7.11 -17.94 7.47
CA GLU A 130 7.89 -17.65 8.69
C GLU A 130 9.33 -17.21 8.39
N TRP A 131 9.96 -17.78 7.35
CA TRP A 131 11.32 -17.41 6.98
C TRP A 131 11.44 -15.94 6.54
N ILE A 132 10.44 -15.44 5.79
CA ILE A 132 10.37 -14.02 5.37
C ILE A 132 10.18 -13.12 6.59
N PHE A 133 9.34 -13.56 7.53
CA PHE A 133 9.12 -12.82 8.77
C PHE A 133 10.41 -12.68 9.58
N ASN A 134 11.21 -13.75 9.65
CA ASN A 134 12.49 -13.73 10.35
C ASN A 134 13.57 -12.91 9.63
N GLU A 135 13.52 -12.82 8.30
CA GLU A 135 14.40 -11.94 7.51
C GLU A 135 14.11 -10.45 7.74
N CYS A 136 12.85 -10.11 8.00
CA CYS A 136 12.41 -8.72 8.26
C CYS A 136 12.69 -8.22 9.70
N LYS A 137 13.21 -9.07 10.60
CA LYS A 137 13.52 -8.72 12.00
C LYS A 137 14.89 -8.05 12.11
#